data_AF-A0A914SJA9-F1
#
_entry.id   AF-A0A914SJA9-F1
#
_cell.length_a   1.000
_cell.length_b   1.000
_cell.length_c   1.000
_cell.angle_alpha   90.00
_cell.angle_beta   90.00
_cell.angle_gamma   90.00
#
_symmetry.space_group_name_H-M   'P 1'
#
loop_
_entity.id
_entity.type
_entity.pdbx_description
1 polymer ?
#
loop_
_entity_poly.entity_id
_entity_poly.type
_entity_poly.pdbx_seq_one_letter_code
_entity_poly.pdbx_strand_id
1 'polypeptide(L)'
;MLAPVQSVDSLRDDHSPTTEESGTPDTSSVVDDPGPSTAREKKIIYNQEGHIVSGAADALLSRMLPTRNYCPDKHTIFTLLLNLRAFISPSDLLQKVLQHCMFEQNSNSDNFRKECRVRMFENMYYFCEEWTESVPYDFRDPMMRDRLLEI
;
A
#
# COMPACT_ATOMS: atom_id res chain seq x y z
N MET A 1 34.91 -30.30 46.90
CA MET A 1 34.44 -30.22 45.50
C MET A 1 35.08 -31.35 44.72
N LEU A 2 34.31 -32.40 44.47
CA LEU A 2 34.67 -33.61 43.72
C LEU A 2 33.35 -34.19 43.19
N ALA A 3 33.25 -34.43 41.89
CA ALA A 3 32.42 -35.52 41.36
C ALA A 3 33.37 -36.70 41.08
N PRO A 4 32.90 -37.96 41.14
CA PRO A 4 32.83 -38.71 39.87
C PRO A 4 31.77 -39.84 39.75
N VAL A 5 31.23 -39.95 38.53
CA VAL A 5 31.09 -41.08 37.57
C VAL A 5 30.85 -42.55 38.02
N GLN A 6 30.01 -43.22 37.21
CA GLN A 6 29.86 -44.67 36.83
C GLN A 6 28.47 -45.23 37.22
N SER A 7 27.74 -46.08 36.47
CA SER A 7 28.00 -46.93 35.29
C SER A 7 26.66 -47.51 34.75
N VAL A 8 26.62 -47.81 33.43
CA VAL A 8 25.94 -48.90 32.67
C VAL A 8 24.48 -49.36 32.89
N ASP A 9 23.68 -49.39 31.82
CA ASP A 9 23.16 -50.61 31.12
C ASP A 9 22.40 -50.19 29.83
N SER A 10 22.80 -50.57 28.60
CA SER A 10 22.53 -51.83 27.87
C SER A 10 21.01 -52.12 27.77
N LEU A 11 20.35 -52.06 26.61
CA LEU A 11 20.31 -53.14 25.62
C LEU A 11 19.70 -52.68 24.27
N ARG A 12 19.94 -53.52 23.27
CA ARG A 12 19.85 -53.37 21.82
C ARG A 12 18.53 -53.94 21.25
N ASP A 13 18.43 -53.92 19.92
CA ASP A 13 17.56 -54.69 18.99
C ASP A 13 16.38 -53.88 18.40
N ASP A 14 16.42 -53.36 17.16
CA ASP A 14 16.63 -53.94 15.81
C ASP A 14 15.42 -54.74 15.28
N HIS A 15 14.55 -54.07 14.51
CA HIS A 15 13.82 -54.65 13.37
C HIS A 15 13.10 -53.55 12.54
N SER A 16 13.43 -53.49 11.24
CA SER A 16 12.59 -52.91 10.16
C SER A 16 11.75 -54.06 9.52
N PRO A 17 11.11 -53.88 8.35
CA PRO A 17 9.99 -53.01 7.93
C PRO A 17 8.80 -53.87 7.41
N THR A 18 7.62 -53.28 7.16
CA THR A 18 6.53 -53.67 6.20
C THR A 18 5.19 -53.07 6.67
N THR A 19 4.14 -52.76 5.89
CA THR A 19 3.82 -52.38 4.49
C THR A 19 2.34 -51.91 4.58
N GLU A 20 1.80 -51.33 3.50
CA GLU A 20 0.34 -51.20 3.17
C GLU A 20 -0.36 -49.94 3.71
N GLU A 21 -1.26 -49.25 2.99
CA GLU A 21 -1.69 -49.16 1.58
C GLU A 21 -2.76 -48.04 1.55
N SER A 22 -3.06 -47.45 0.38
CA SER A 22 -4.30 -46.71 0.07
C SER A 22 -4.43 -45.29 0.65
N GLY A 23 -4.88 -44.24 -0.02
CA GLY A 23 -5.54 -44.07 -1.30
C GLY A 23 -6.30 -42.72 -1.29
N THR A 24 -6.17 -41.96 -2.38
CA THR A 24 -6.98 -40.79 -2.81
C THR A 24 -6.77 -39.39 -2.17
N PRO A 25 -6.93 -38.31 -2.98
CA PRO A 25 -6.48 -36.96 -2.64
C PRO A 25 -7.65 -36.08 -2.16
N ASP A 26 -7.59 -35.58 -0.93
CA ASP A 26 -8.52 -34.55 -0.49
C ASP A 26 -8.05 -33.16 -0.93
N THR A 27 -8.86 -32.59 -1.81
CA THR A 27 -8.86 -31.20 -2.24
C THR A 27 -8.95 -30.27 -1.03
N SER A 28 -7.80 -29.75 -0.62
CA SER A 28 -7.71 -28.58 0.26
C SER A 28 -8.27 -27.37 -0.48
N SER A 29 -9.51 -27.02 -0.16
CA SER A 29 -10.12 -25.74 -0.52
C SER A 29 -9.27 -24.62 0.06
N VAL A 30 -8.53 -23.93 -0.80
CA VAL A 30 -7.89 -22.65 -0.48
C VAL A 30 -9.01 -21.70 -0.06
N VAL A 31 -9.11 -21.47 1.24
CA VAL A 31 -9.87 -20.34 1.78
C VAL A 31 -9.05 -19.09 1.44
N ASP A 32 -9.34 -18.49 0.29
CA ASP A 32 -8.95 -17.12 0.02
C ASP A 32 -9.65 -16.23 1.05
N ASP A 33 -8.95 -15.95 2.15
CA ASP A 33 -9.29 -14.84 3.05
C ASP A 33 -8.96 -13.55 2.29
N PRO A 34 -9.95 -12.79 1.78
CA PRO A 34 -9.67 -11.52 1.20
C PRO A 34 -9.45 -10.58 2.38
N GLY A 35 -8.19 -10.41 2.77
CA GLY A 35 -7.79 -9.35 3.69
C GLY A 35 -8.40 -8.00 3.28
N PRO A 36 -8.40 -7.00 4.19
CA PRO A 36 -9.22 -5.78 4.09
C PRO A 36 -8.91 -4.84 2.91
N SER A 37 -8.02 -5.24 2.00
CA SER A 37 -7.63 -4.48 0.80
C SER A 37 -8.71 -4.45 -0.29
N THR A 38 -9.59 -5.45 -0.37
CA THR A 38 -10.56 -5.58 -1.49
C THR A 38 -11.81 -4.70 -1.36
N ALA A 39 -12.06 -4.11 -0.18
CA ALA A 39 -13.28 -3.32 0.06
C ALA A 39 -13.19 -1.88 -0.49
N ARG A 40 -11.98 -1.30 -0.57
CA ARG A 40 -11.79 0.08 -1.06
C ARG A 40 -11.82 0.19 -2.59
N GLU A 41 -11.45 -0.88 -3.29
CA GLU A 41 -11.37 -0.90 -4.76
C GLU A 41 -12.75 -1.03 -5.44
N LYS A 42 -13.77 -1.54 -4.74
CA LYS A 42 -15.11 -1.81 -5.30
C LYS A 42 -15.99 -0.57 -5.54
N LYS A 43 -15.41 0.63 -5.62
CA LYS A 43 -16.16 1.90 -5.76
C LYS A 43 -15.71 2.78 -6.92
N ILE A 44 -14.84 2.25 -7.80
CA ILE A 44 -14.45 2.89 -9.06
C ILE A 44 -14.93 2.02 -10.23
N ILE A 45 -15.59 2.63 -11.20
CA ILE A 45 -16.06 2.03 -12.44
C ILE A 45 -15.06 2.40 -13.53
N TYR A 46 -14.55 1.39 -14.22
CA TYR A 46 -13.63 1.54 -15.35
C TYR A 46 -14.33 1.17 -16.67
N ASN A 47 -13.88 1.76 -17.78
CA ASN A 47 -14.28 1.32 -19.12
C ASN A 47 -13.43 0.10 -19.56
N GLN A 48 -13.69 -0.39 -20.77
CA GLN A 48 -12.98 -1.55 -21.33
C GLN A 48 -11.49 -1.27 -21.56
N GLU A 49 -11.13 0.00 -21.74
CA GLU A 49 -9.77 0.49 -21.93
C GLU A 49 -9.03 0.71 -20.59
N GLY A 50 -9.69 0.52 -19.44
CA GLY A 50 -9.09 0.70 -18.11
C GLY A 50 -9.05 2.13 -17.59
N HIS A 51 -9.73 3.08 -18.25
CA HIS A 51 -9.90 4.44 -17.77
C HIS A 51 -11.04 4.55 -16.75
N ILE A 52 -10.87 5.44 -15.78
CA ILE A 52 -11.89 5.73 -14.77
C ILE A 52 -13.08 6.43 -15.45
N VAL A 53 -14.26 5.81 -15.38
CA VAL A 53 -15.53 6.39 -15.85
C VAL A 53 -16.22 7.14 -14.72
N SER A 54 -16.26 6.53 -13.54
CA SER A 54 -16.83 7.16 -12.35
C SER A 54 -16.35 6.47 -11.08
N GLY A 55 -16.57 7.10 -9.94
CA GLY A 55 -16.32 6.51 -8.65
C GLY A 55 -16.75 7.46 -7.56
N ALA A 56 -16.83 6.98 -6.33
CA ALA A 56 -17.11 7.90 -5.23
C ALA A 56 -15.88 8.72 -4.86
N ALA A 57 -16.11 9.90 -4.28
CA ALA A 57 -15.07 10.86 -3.94
C ALA A 57 -13.90 10.23 -3.17
N ASP A 58 -14.15 9.43 -2.12
CA ASP A 58 -13.07 8.80 -1.33
C ASP A 58 -12.25 7.79 -2.14
N ALA A 59 -12.88 7.10 -3.10
CA ALA A 59 -12.20 6.14 -3.94
C ALA A 59 -11.34 6.86 -5.00
N LEU A 60 -11.87 7.92 -5.60
CA LEU A 60 -11.13 8.80 -6.51
C LEU A 60 -9.96 9.49 -5.80
N LEU A 61 -10.17 9.95 -4.56
CA LEU A 61 -9.12 10.49 -3.72
C LEU A 61 -8.04 9.43 -3.47
N SER A 62 -8.42 8.23 -3.01
CA SER A 62 -7.47 7.13 -2.78
C SER A 62 -6.65 6.78 -4.04
N ARG A 63 -7.27 6.86 -5.23
CA ARG A 63 -6.61 6.61 -6.51
C ARG A 63 -5.64 7.72 -6.91
N MET A 64 -5.86 8.96 -6.45
CA MET A 64 -4.98 10.09 -6.71
C MET A 64 -3.73 10.08 -5.82
N LEU A 65 -3.81 9.45 -4.64
CA LEU A 65 -2.77 9.55 -3.63
C LEU A 65 -1.52 8.71 -4.02
N PRO A 66 -0.32 9.32 -4.07
CA PRO A 66 0.91 8.59 -4.33
C PRO A 66 1.29 7.70 -3.14
N THR A 67 1.87 6.54 -3.45
CA THR A 67 2.49 5.60 -2.49
C THR A 67 3.93 5.31 -2.91
N ARG A 68 4.71 4.58 -2.12
CA ARG A 68 6.08 4.18 -2.50
C ARG A 68 6.17 3.34 -3.80
N ASN A 69 5.08 2.67 -4.18
CA ASN A 69 5.05 1.71 -5.29
C ASN A 69 4.16 2.17 -6.45
N TYR A 70 3.49 3.31 -6.29
CA TYR A 70 2.53 3.82 -7.26
C TYR A 70 2.50 5.34 -7.23
N CYS A 71 2.55 5.96 -8.40
CA CYS A 71 2.20 7.35 -8.59
C CYS A 71 1.29 7.45 -9.83
N PRO A 72 0.16 8.20 -9.77
CA PRO A 72 -0.62 8.49 -10.97
C PRO A 72 0.21 9.25 -12.00
N ASP A 73 -0.08 9.03 -13.28
CA ASP A 73 0.50 9.83 -14.36
C ASP A 73 -0.10 11.24 -14.40
N LYS A 74 0.57 12.15 -15.13
CA LYS A 74 0.13 13.54 -15.35
C LYS A 74 -1.36 13.66 -15.72
N HIS A 75 -1.84 12.83 -16.64
CA HIS A 75 -3.23 12.89 -17.11
C HIS A 75 -4.22 12.53 -16.01
N THR A 76 -3.92 11.48 -15.25
CA THR A 76 -4.70 11.02 -14.10
C THR A 76 -4.68 12.04 -12.98
N ILE A 77 -3.52 12.63 -12.67
CA ILE A 77 -3.37 13.71 -11.68
C ILE A 77 -4.28 14.88 -12.04
N PHE A 78 -4.13 15.42 -13.25
CA PHE A 78 -4.93 16.56 -13.71
C PHE A 78 -6.44 16.27 -13.65
N THR A 79 -6.85 15.10 -14.14
CA THR A 79 -8.26 14.71 -14.17
C THR A 79 -8.83 14.57 -12.76
N LEU A 80 -8.13 13.87 -11.87
CA LEU A 80 -8.60 13.67 -10.50
C LEU A 80 -8.59 14.97 -9.69
N LEU A 81 -7.59 15.84 -9.88
CA LEU A 81 -7.58 17.18 -9.29
C LEU A 81 -8.82 17.97 -9.70
N LEU A 82 -9.12 18.06 -11.00
CA LEU A 82 -10.32 18.76 -11.48
C LEU A 82 -11.62 18.21 -10.87
N ASN A 83 -11.75 16.89 -10.76
CA ASN A 83 -12.96 16.26 -10.25
C ASN A 83 -13.10 16.41 -8.72
N LEU A 84 -12.03 16.20 -7.95
CA LEU A 84 -12.08 16.25 -6.48
C LEU A 84 -12.31 17.68 -5.96
N ARG A 85 -11.87 18.69 -6.71
CA ARG A 85 -12.12 20.11 -6.40
C ARG A 85 -13.59 20.49 -6.36
N ALA A 86 -14.45 19.74 -7.03
CA ALA A 86 -15.89 19.97 -6.96
C ALA A 86 -16.46 19.69 -5.55
N PHE A 87 -15.73 18.97 -4.71
CA PHE A 87 -16.18 18.53 -3.39
C PHE A 87 -15.22 18.86 -2.24
N ILE A 88 -13.96 19.16 -2.53
CA ILE A 88 -12.90 19.41 -1.54
C ILE A 88 -12.13 20.67 -1.94
N SER A 89 -11.88 21.58 -0.99
CA SER A 89 -11.07 22.77 -1.26
C SER A 89 -9.62 22.36 -1.61
N PRO A 90 -8.87 23.16 -2.39
CA PRO A 90 -7.52 22.77 -2.83
C PRO A 90 -6.55 22.57 -1.67
N SER A 91 -6.64 23.44 -0.66
CA SER A 91 -5.81 23.41 0.54
C SER A 91 -6.16 22.23 1.45
N ASP A 92 -7.44 21.89 1.61
CA ASP A 92 -7.86 20.67 2.32
C ASP A 92 -7.42 19.40 1.57
N LEU A 93 -7.47 19.43 0.24
CA LEU A 93 -7.03 18.32 -0.60
C LEU A 93 -5.52 18.10 -0.46
N LEU A 94 -4.72 19.17 -0.50
CA LEU A 94 -3.28 19.08 -0.26
C LEU A 94 -3.00 18.57 1.15
N GLN A 95 -3.71 19.07 2.18
CA GLN A 95 -3.56 18.55 3.54
C GLN A 95 -3.85 17.04 3.64
N LYS A 96 -4.87 16.53 2.94
CA LYS A 96 -5.15 15.09 2.87
C LYS A 96 -4.04 14.29 2.21
N VAL A 97 -3.41 14.85 1.16
CA VAL A 97 -2.24 14.26 0.48
C VAL A 97 -1.05 14.15 1.45
N LEU A 98 -0.76 15.20 2.21
CA LEU A 98 0.30 15.20 3.22
C LEU A 98 0.06 14.17 4.32
N GLN A 99 -1.16 14.13 4.86
CA GLN A 99 -1.56 13.17 5.88
C GLN A 99 -1.43 11.73 5.37
N HIS A 100 -1.79 11.47 4.11
CA HIS A 100 -1.63 10.15 3.51
C HIS A 100 -0.16 9.75 3.43
N CYS A 101 0.72 10.63 2.97
CA CYS A 101 2.16 10.34 2.91
C CYS A 101 2.73 10.00 4.29
N MET A 102 2.39 10.78 5.31
CA MET A 102 2.79 10.50 6.69
C MET A 102 2.25 9.15 7.19
N PHE A 103 0.99 8.83 6.89
CA PHE A 103 0.38 7.57 7.27
C PHE A 103 1.06 6.39 6.57
N GLU A 104 1.20 6.45 5.25
CA GLU A 104 1.82 5.39 4.45
C GLU A 104 3.27 5.15 4.91
N GLN A 105 4.06 6.21 5.12
CA GLN A 105 5.44 6.09 5.59
C GLN A 105 5.53 5.40 6.97
N ASN A 106 4.54 5.57 7.83
CA ASN A 106 4.52 4.96 9.17
C ASN A 106 3.75 3.63 9.26
N SER A 107 3.04 3.23 8.20
CA SER A 107 2.17 2.04 8.19
C SER A 107 2.93 0.71 8.19
N ASN A 108 4.18 0.70 7.71
CA ASN A 108 4.99 -0.51 7.58
C ASN A 108 6.45 -0.22 7.94
N SER A 109 7.07 -1.08 8.74
CA SER A 109 8.47 -0.92 9.15
C SER A 109 9.46 -0.88 7.98
N ASP A 110 9.15 -1.53 6.86
CA ASP A 110 9.97 -1.48 5.65
C ASP A 110 10.01 -0.07 5.04
N ASN A 111 9.01 0.76 5.29
CA ASN A 111 8.99 2.16 4.84
C ASN A 111 10.03 3.02 5.57
N PHE A 112 10.60 2.55 6.69
CA PHE A 112 11.74 3.20 7.34
C PHE A 112 13.08 2.89 6.65
N ARG A 113 13.11 1.99 5.65
CA ARG A 113 14.32 1.81 4.83
C ARG A 113 14.53 3.08 3.99
N LYS A 114 15.78 3.52 3.89
CA LYS A 114 16.16 4.74 3.15
C LYS A 114 15.57 4.75 1.74
N GLU A 115 15.69 3.64 1.02
CA GLU A 115 15.17 3.52 -0.35
C GLU A 115 13.65 3.68 -0.43
N CYS A 116 12.90 3.08 0.50
CA CYS A 116 11.44 3.20 0.53
C CYS A 116 10.99 4.64 0.83
N ARG A 117 11.69 5.35 1.73
CA ARG A 117 11.44 6.77 1.97
C ARG A 117 11.72 7.60 0.72
N VAL A 118 12.87 7.40 0.08
CA VAL A 118 13.25 8.15 -1.12
C VAL A 118 12.18 8.02 -2.21
N ARG A 119 11.72 6.81 -2.52
CA ARG A 119 10.66 6.60 -3.53
C ARG A 119 9.34 7.28 -3.17
N MET A 120 8.96 7.28 -1.90
CA MET A 120 7.76 8.00 -1.45
C MET A 120 7.91 9.51 -1.67
N PHE A 121 9.05 10.08 -1.30
CA PHE A 121 9.34 11.51 -1.50
C PHE A 121 9.41 11.87 -2.99
N GLU A 122 10.01 11.03 -3.83
CA GLU A 122 10.04 11.23 -5.29
C GLU A 122 8.63 11.27 -5.89
N ASN A 123 7.77 10.33 -5.50
CA ASN A 123 6.38 10.32 -5.98
C ASN A 123 5.57 11.51 -5.45
N MET A 124 5.81 11.94 -4.20
CA MET A 124 5.17 13.14 -3.65
C MET A 124 5.62 14.41 -4.37
N TYR A 125 6.93 14.54 -4.61
CA TYR A 125 7.49 15.66 -5.36
C TYR A 125 6.89 15.73 -6.77
N TYR A 126 6.91 14.61 -7.50
CA TYR A 126 6.33 14.52 -8.83
C TYR A 126 4.83 14.88 -8.84
N PHE A 127 4.07 14.37 -7.88
CA PHE A 127 2.66 14.72 -7.74
C PHE A 127 2.45 16.23 -7.54
N CYS A 128 3.23 16.85 -6.65
CA CYS A 128 3.13 18.29 -6.38
C CYS A 128 3.57 19.14 -7.57
N GLU A 129 4.64 18.73 -8.26
CA GLU A 129 5.11 19.34 -9.51
C GLU A 129 3.98 19.35 -10.54
N GLU A 130 3.36 18.20 -10.81
CA GLU A 130 2.25 18.09 -11.76
C GLU A 130 1.03 18.92 -11.36
N TRP A 131 0.73 19.04 -10.06
CA TRP A 131 -0.32 19.95 -9.58
C TRP A 131 0.03 21.41 -9.88
N THR A 132 1.24 21.84 -9.52
CA THR A 132 1.68 23.23 -9.74
C THR A 132 1.72 23.61 -11.21
N GLU A 133 2.07 22.68 -12.10
CA GLU A 133 2.05 22.89 -13.55
C GLU A 133 0.63 22.91 -14.13
N SER A 134 -0.20 21.96 -13.72
CA SER A 134 -1.51 21.74 -14.35
C SER A 134 -2.61 22.66 -13.82
N VAL A 135 -2.51 23.07 -12.54
CA VAL A 135 -3.51 23.91 -11.87
C VAL A 135 -2.83 25.04 -11.05
N PRO A 136 -2.00 25.91 -11.67
CA PRO A 136 -1.20 26.91 -10.96
C PRO A 136 -2.04 27.94 -10.17
N TYR A 137 -3.31 28.10 -10.55
CA TYR A 137 -4.23 29.03 -9.90
C TYR A 137 -4.50 28.70 -8.42
N ASP A 138 -4.34 27.43 -8.02
CA ASP A 138 -4.55 27.01 -6.64
C ASP A 138 -3.56 27.63 -5.67
N PHE A 139 -2.33 27.81 -6.15
CA PHE A 139 -1.21 28.34 -5.37
C PHE A 139 -1.23 29.88 -5.28
N ARG A 140 -2.28 30.54 -5.79
CA ARG A 140 -2.55 31.94 -5.45
C ARG A 140 -3.03 32.09 -4.01
N ASP A 141 -3.67 31.06 -3.47
CA ASP A 141 -4.04 30.99 -2.06
C ASP A 141 -2.76 30.88 -1.20
N PRO A 142 -2.52 31.79 -0.24
CA PRO A 142 -1.42 31.66 0.72
C PRO A 142 -1.42 30.33 1.46
N MET A 143 -2.59 29.84 1.89
CA MET A 143 -2.67 28.59 2.65
C MET A 143 -2.20 27.39 1.82
N MET A 144 -2.45 27.40 0.52
CA MET A 144 -1.96 26.38 -0.40
C MET A 144 -0.43 26.42 -0.53
N ARG A 145 0.16 27.62 -0.59
CA ARG A 145 1.63 27.78 -0.63
C ARG A 145 2.28 27.37 0.67
N ASP A 146 1.71 27.80 1.79
CA ASP A 146 2.24 27.48 3.12
C ASP A 146 2.24 25.96 3.34
N ARG A 147 1.17 25.27 2.94
CA ARG A 147 1.08 23.80 2.94
C ARG A 147 2.11 23.12 2.03
N LEU A 148 2.35 23.66 0.84
CA LEU A 148 3.34 23.10 -0.09
C LEU A 148 4.77 23.19 0.49
N LEU A 149 5.06 24.24 1.28
CA LEU A 149 6.33 24.43 1.96
C LEU A 149 6.50 23.52 3.20
N GLU A 150 5.45 22.84 3.66
CA GLU A 150 5.50 21.85 4.74
C GLU A 150 5.98 20.46 4.27
N ILE A 151 6.16 20.26 2.95
CA ILE A 151 6.62 19.01 2.31
C ILE A 151 8.14 18.85 2.42
#